data_AF-O14296-F1
#
_entry.id   AF-O14296-F1
#
_cell.length_a   1.000
_cell.length_b   1.000
_cell.length_c   1.000
_cell.angle_alpha   90.00
_cell.angle_beta   90.00
_cell.angle_gamma   90.00
#
_symmetry.space_group_name_H-M   'P 1'
#
loop_
_entity.id
_entity.type
_entity.pdbx_description
1 polymer ?
#
loop_
_entity_poly.entity_id
_entity_poly.type
_entity_poly.pdbx_seq_one_letter_code
_entity_poly.pdbx_strand_id
1 'polypeptide(L)'
;MQTVRSYFFGPTPQEQNRKWQSIIRKEQRQLDRQVYHLKAGRKKAEVQLKQLAKQSDITNMRILAKEIARANRHGKRLAESKALLGSLSLQLNDQMAMLKIQGTMQSSTKIMQDVSSLIRLPQLSETMRNLSMELTKAGVLEEMRDEMFLPVEDDEELMDLADEDEEVQEILTKYNVIPAPSEKAADAATHREQSLKQALPSLSNGIAKDSTEIDEEQLLDIRDKLDALKS
;
A
#
# COMPACT_ATOMS: atom_id res chain seq x y z
N MET A 1 -17.66 -4.41 -45.99
CA MET A 1 -16.83 -5.60 -46.30
C MET A 1 -16.37 -6.35 -45.05
N GLN A 2 -15.88 -5.69 -43.99
CA GLN A 2 -15.34 -6.38 -42.79
C GLN A 2 -16.42 -7.11 -41.96
N THR A 3 -17.59 -6.50 -41.76
CA THR A 3 -18.68 -7.06 -40.92
C THR A 3 -19.26 -8.38 -41.44
N VAL A 4 -19.27 -8.59 -42.77
CA VAL A 4 -19.79 -9.84 -43.36
C VAL A 4 -18.79 -10.98 -43.17
N ARG A 5 -17.49 -10.69 -43.24
CA ARG A 5 -16.45 -11.71 -43.09
C ARG A 5 -16.30 -12.16 -41.63
N SER A 6 -16.40 -11.24 -40.67
CA SER A 6 -16.29 -11.57 -39.25
C SER A 6 -17.44 -12.45 -38.74
N TYR A 7 -18.62 -12.38 -39.37
CA TYR A 7 -19.74 -13.25 -39.04
C TYR A 7 -19.47 -14.73 -39.38
N PHE A 8 -18.78 -15.00 -40.49
CA PHE A 8 -18.51 -16.37 -40.94
C PHE A 8 -17.18 -16.96 -40.42
N PHE A 9 -16.17 -16.12 -40.17
CA PHE A 9 -14.80 -16.58 -39.82
C PHE A 9 -14.34 -16.16 -38.43
N GLY A 10 -15.21 -15.57 -37.62
CA GLY A 10 -14.84 -14.98 -36.33
C GLY A 10 -14.10 -13.64 -36.48
N PRO A 11 -13.81 -12.96 -35.36
CA PRO A 11 -13.15 -11.67 -35.39
C PRO A 11 -11.71 -11.81 -35.87
N THR A 12 -11.30 -10.91 -36.77
CA THR A 12 -9.91 -10.88 -37.24
C THR A 12 -8.95 -10.60 -36.07
N PRO A 13 -7.68 -11.05 -36.12
CA PRO A 13 -6.70 -10.73 -35.08
C PRO A 13 -6.58 -9.23 -34.80
N GLN A 14 -6.74 -8.39 -35.83
CA GLN A 14 -6.75 -6.93 -35.70
C GLN A 14 -7.98 -6.42 -34.95
N GLU A 15 -9.17 -7.01 -35.18
CA GLU A 15 -10.39 -6.69 -34.42
C GLU A 15 -10.27 -7.14 -32.97
N GLN A 16 -9.70 -8.32 -32.72
CA GLN A 16 -9.43 -8.82 -31.37
C GLN A 16 -8.48 -7.90 -30.60
N ASN A 17 -7.34 -7.51 -31.19
CA ASN A 17 -6.43 -6.56 -30.54
C ASN A 17 -7.11 -5.21 -30.28
N ARG A 18 -7.93 -4.69 -31.20
CA ARG A 18 -8.69 -3.44 -30.96
C ARG A 18 -9.62 -3.57 -29.75
N LYS A 19 -10.27 -4.72 -29.58
CA LYS A 19 -11.13 -5.01 -28.43
C LYS A 19 -10.31 -5.04 -27.13
N TRP A 20 -9.21 -5.80 -27.09
CA TRP A 20 -8.33 -5.87 -25.91
C TRP A 20 -7.76 -4.50 -25.52
N GLN A 21 -7.25 -3.75 -26.50
CA GLN A 21 -6.77 -2.38 -26.31
C GLN A 21 -7.87 -1.44 -25.80
N SER A 22 -9.13 -1.65 -26.19
CA SER A 22 -10.26 -0.87 -25.69
C SER A 22 -10.57 -1.18 -24.22
N ILE A 23 -10.51 -2.46 -23.84
CA ILE A 23 -10.69 -2.92 -22.46
C ILE A 23 -9.59 -2.31 -21.57
N ILE A 24 -8.32 -2.47 -21.95
CA ILE A 24 -7.18 -1.94 -21.19
C ILE A 24 -7.28 -0.42 -20.99
N ARG A 25 -7.60 0.34 -22.06
CA ARG A 25 -7.79 1.80 -21.95
C ARG A 25 -9.00 2.20 -21.10
N LYS A 26 -10.03 1.36 -20.99
CA LYS A 26 -11.17 1.62 -20.10
C LYS A 26 -10.74 1.44 -18.64
N GLU A 27 -10.03 0.35 -18.33
CA GLU A 27 -9.51 0.07 -16.99
C GLU A 27 -8.49 1.11 -16.53
N GLN A 28 -7.55 1.51 -17.39
CA GLN A 28 -6.60 2.60 -17.10
C GLN A 28 -7.33 3.91 -16.71
N ARG A 29 -8.40 4.27 -17.44
CA ARG A 29 -9.22 5.45 -17.11
C ARG A 29 -10.00 5.28 -15.82
N GLN A 30 -10.42 4.06 -15.46
CA GLN A 30 -11.05 3.79 -14.17
C GLN A 30 -10.06 3.97 -13.03
N LEU A 31 -8.84 3.43 -13.14
CA LEU A 31 -7.78 3.62 -12.16
C LEU A 31 -7.43 5.11 -12.01
N ASP A 32 -7.33 5.87 -13.11
CA ASP A 32 -7.06 7.31 -13.05
C ASP A 32 -8.13 8.09 -12.26
N ARG A 33 -9.40 7.71 -12.42
CA ARG A 33 -10.49 8.28 -11.62
C ARG A 33 -10.37 7.92 -10.14
N GLN A 34 -10.05 6.66 -9.83
CA GLN A 34 -9.83 6.23 -8.44
C GLN A 34 -8.66 7.00 -7.81
N VAL A 35 -7.54 7.15 -8.52
CA VAL A 35 -6.38 7.93 -8.08
C VAL A 35 -6.77 9.40 -7.85
N TYR A 36 -7.59 9.99 -8.71
CA TYR A 36 -8.08 11.36 -8.52
C TYR A 36 -8.91 11.50 -7.24
N HIS A 37 -9.89 10.61 -7.01
CA HIS A 37 -10.72 10.63 -5.82
C HIS A 37 -9.92 10.39 -4.54
N LEU A 38 -8.98 9.44 -4.58
CA LEU A 38 -8.08 9.13 -3.48
C LEU A 38 -7.21 10.33 -3.11
N LYS A 39 -6.61 11.00 -4.10
CA LYS A 39 -5.81 12.22 -3.88
C LYS A 39 -6.65 13.35 -3.28
N ALA A 40 -7.90 13.50 -3.72
CA ALA A 40 -8.81 14.51 -3.17
C ALA A 40 -9.19 14.20 -1.71
N GLY A 41 -9.49 12.94 -1.38
CA GLY A 41 -9.75 12.48 -0.02
C GLY A 41 -8.54 12.69 0.90
N ARG A 42 -7.37 12.22 0.47
CA ARG A 42 -6.09 12.40 1.18
C ARG A 42 -5.82 13.88 1.47
N LYS A 43 -6.01 14.77 0.49
CA LYS A 43 -5.83 16.22 0.70
C LYS A 43 -6.74 16.79 1.79
N LYS A 44 -7.97 16.28 1.94
CA LYS A 44 -8.88 16.70 3.03
C LYS A 44 -8.36 16.21 4.39
N ALA A 45 -7.93 14.95 4.47
CA ALA A 45 -7.31 14.39 5.67
C ALA A 45 -6.05 15.18 6.07
N GLU A 46 -5.19 15.54 5.13
CA GLU A 46 -4.01 16.38 5.40
C GLU A 46 -4.37 17.77 5.97
N VAL A 47 -5.47 18.38 5.51
CA VAL A 47 -5.95 19.66 6.05
C VAL A 47 -6.47 19.49 7.47
N GLN A 48 -7.23 18.43 7.74
CA GLN A 48 -7.72 18.10 9.09
C GLN A 48 -6.56 17.78 10.04
N LEU A 49 -5.53 17.06 9.59
CA LEU A 49 -4.35 16.75 10.39
C LEU A 49 -3.63 18.03 10.85
N LYS A 50 -3.52 19.03 9.97
CA LYS A 50 -2.98 20.36 10.33
C LYS A 50 -3.86 21.12 11.32
N GLN A 51 -5.17 20.91 11.33
CA GLN A 51 -6.08 21.52 12.30
C GLN A 51 -5.93 20.87 13.67
N LEU A 52 -5.90 19.54 13.72
CA LEU A 52 -5.67 18.76 14.94
C LEU A 52 -4.29 19.06 15.54
N ALA A 53 -3.28 19.31 14.70
CA ALA A 53 -1.94 19.74 15.15
C ALA A 53 -1.98 21.02 15.98
N LYS A 54 -2.83 21.98 15.58
CA LYS A 54 -3.00 23.25 16.32
C LYS A 54 -3.74 23.06 17.64
N GLN A 55 -4.56 22.01 17.75
CA GLN A 55 -5.32 21.66 18.95
C GLN A 55 -4.56 20.73 19.88
N SER A 56 -3.36 20.27 19.49
CA SER A 56 -2.55 19.30 20.23
C SER A 56 -3.28 17.99 20.54
N ASP A 57 -4.21 17.58 19.66
CA ASP A 57 -4.99 16.36 19.82
C ASP A 57 -4.25 15.14 19.25
N ILE A 58 -3.26 14.65 19.99
CA ILE A 58 -2.35 13.60 19.54
C ILE A 58 -3.10 12.32 19.12
N THR A 59 -4.17 11.96 19.82
CA THR A 59 -4.93 10.73 19.56
C THR A 59 -5.59 10.76 18.19
N ASN A 60 -6.35 11.82 17.90
CA ASN A 60 -7.02 11.95 16.60
C ASN A 60 -6.01 12.13 15.46
N MET A 61 -4.86 12.74 15.73
CA MET A 61 -3.79 12.87 14.75
C MET A 61 -3.19 11.54 14.34
N ARG A 62 -2.95 10.63 15.29
CA ARG A 62 -2.45 9.29 14.98
C ARG A 62 -3.43 8.50 14.13
N ILE A 63 -4.73 8.58 14.43
CA ILE A 63 -5.78 7.90 13.66
C ILE A 63 -5.79 8.40 12.21
N LEU A 64 -5.76 9.73 12.04
CA LEU A 64 -5.79 10.35 10.72
C LEU A 64 -4.48 10.12 9.93
N ALA A 65 -3.34 10.06 10.62
CA ALA A 65 -2.07 9.69 10.02
C ALA A 65 -2.09 8.23 9.51
N LYS A 66 -2.67 7.29 10.26
CA LYS A 66 -2.91 5.91 9.78
C LYS A 66 -3.79 5.87 8.53
N GLU A 67 -4.83 6.70 8.46
CA GLU A 67 -5.66 6.81 7.24
C GLU A 67 -4.87 7.36 6.04
N ILE A 68 -4.03 8.38 6.25
CA ILE A 68 -3.16 8.93 5.20
C ILE A 68 -2.14 7.88 4.73
N ALA A 69 -1.56 7.09 5.64
CA ALA A 69 -0.65 5.99 5.31
C ALA A 69 -1.34 4.96 4.40
N ARG A 70 -2.51 4.49 4.80
CA ARG A 70 -3.36 3.59 3.99
C ARG A 70 -3.69 4.18 2.61
N ALA A 71 -4.05 5.46 2.55
CA ALA A 71 -4.31 6.14 1.29
C ALA A 71 -3.06 6.24 0.39
N ASN A 72 -1.86 6.41 0.96
CA ASN A 72 -0.61 6.41 0.20
C ASN A 72 -0.33 5.01 -0.40
N ARG A 73 -0.45 3.95 0.42
CA ARG A 73 -0.27 2.56 -0.01
C ARG A 73 -1.25 2.17 -1.12
N HIS A 74 -2.54 2.48 -0.92
CA HIS A 74 -3.55 2.27 -1.95
C HIS A 74 -3.24 3.04 -3.23
N GLY A 75 -2.75 4.29 -3.12
CA GLY A 75 -2.34 5.10 -4.26
C GLY A 75 -1.17 4.50 -5.04
N LYS A 76 -0.18 3.92 -4.33
CA LYS A 76 0.95 3.20 -4.92
C LYS A 76 0.46 1.96 -5.68
N ARG A 77 -0.37 1.13 -5.07
CA ARG A 77 -0.96 -0.06 -5.70
C ARG A 77 -1.73 0.29 -6.98
N LEU A 78 -2.54 1.35 -6.97
CA LEU A 78 -3.25 1.83 -8.17
C LEU A 78 -2.29 2.29 -9.28
N ALA A 79 -1.19 2.96 -8.93
CA ALA A 79 -0.19 3.41 -9.90
C ALA A 79 0.56 2.23 -10.53
N GLU A 80 0.95 1.24 -9.73
CA GLU A 80 1.56 -0.01 -10.20
C GLU A 80 0.61 -0.78 -11.11
N SER A 81 -0.66 -0.91 -10.73
CA SER A 81 -1.72 -1.53 -11.54
C SER A 81 -1.84 -0.86 -12.92
N LYS A 82 -1.79 0.48 -12.96
CA LYS A 82 -1.85 1.24 -14.21
C LYS A 82 -0.61 1.00 -15.08
N ALA A 83 0.57 0.92 -14.46
CA ALA A 83 1.82 0.63 -15.16
C ALA A 83 1.79 -0.78 -15.80
N LEU A 84 1.31 -1.79 -15.06
CA LEU A 84 1.10 -3.15 -15.57
C LEU A 84 0.13 -3.17 -16.76
N LEU A 85 -0.99 -2.44 -16.70
CA LEU A 85 -1.89 -2.29 -17.85
C LEU A 85 -1.22 -1.63 -19.06
N GLY A 86 -0.34 -0.64 -18.83
CA GLY A 86 0.45 -0.02 -19.89
C GLY A 86 1.45 -0.98 -20.54
N SER A 87 2.13 -1.77 -19.72
CA SER A 87 3.03 -2.83 -20.16
C SER A 87 2.29 -3.88 -21.01
N LEU A 88 1.14 -4.35 -20.54
CA LEU A 88 0.29 -5.28 -21.27
C LEU A 88 -0.18 -4.71 -22.61
N SER A 89 -0.60 -3.44 -22.65
CA SER A 89 -0.99 -2.76 -23.90
C SER A 89 0.14 -2.74 -24.93
N LEU A 90 1.38 -2.45 -24.50
CA LEU A 90 2.55 -2.46 -25.38
C LEU A 90 2.82 -3.87 -25.93
N GLN A 91 2.83 -4.87 -25.05
CA GLN A 91 3.11 -6.25 -25.44
C GLN A 91 2.07 -6.80 -26.43
N LEU A 92 0.79 -6.47 -26.28
CA LEU A 92 -0.24 -6.86 -27.24
C LEU A 92 -0.05 -6.20 -28.61
N ASN A 93 0.46 -4.96 -28.65
CA ASN A 93 0.81 -4.31 -29.92
C ASN A 93 2.03 -4.98 -30.56
N ASP A 94 3.03 -5.36 -29.77
CA ASP A 94 4.20 -6.12 -30.22
C ASP A 94 3.77 -7.48 -30.80
N GLN A 95 2.85 -8.20 -30.15
CA GLN A 95 2.26 -9.44 -30.67
C GLN A 95 1.59 -9.25 -32.03
N MET A 96 0.90 -8.12 -32.24
CA MET A 96 0.32 -7.81 -33.55
C MET A 96 1.36 -7.47 -34.62
N ALA A 97 2.52 -6.93 -34.23
CA ALA A 97 3.64 -6.74 -35.14
C ALA A 97 4.27 -8.09 -35.51
N MET A 98 4.49 -8.96 -34.52
CA MET A 98 5.01 -10.31 -34.72
C MET A 98 4.09 -11.15 -35.61
N LEU A 99 2.77 -11.06 -35.44
CA LEU A 99 1.79 -11.71 -36.32
C LEU A 99 1.95 -11.31 -37.79
N LYS A 100 2.30 -10.05 -38.09
CA LYS A 100 2.53 -9.59 -39.47
C LYS A 100 3.83 -10.14 -40.07
N ILE A 101 4.81 -10.44 -39.23
CA ILE A 101 6.14 -10.92 -39.62
C ILE A 101 6.13 -12.45 -39.79
N GLN A 102 5.58 -13.16 -38.80
CA GLN A 102 5.61 -14.63 -38.72
C GLN A 102 4.34 -15.30 -39.24
N GLY A 103 3.22 -14.57 -39.33
CA GLY A 103 1.93 -15.10 -39.76
C GLY A 103 1.12 -15.80 -38.65
N THR A 104 1.72 -16.07 -37.49
CA THR A 104 1.08 -16.72 -36.34
C THR A 104 1.25 -15.90 -35.06
N MET A 105 0.28 -15.94 -34.15
CA MET A 105 0.44 -15.43 -32.78
C MET A 105 1.35 -16.37 -31.99
N GLN A 106 2.12 -15.83 -31.05
CA GLN A 106 3.01 -16.62 -30.19
C GLN A 106 2.59 -16.49 -28.73
N SER A 107 2.75 -17.57 -27.96
CA SER A 107 2.61 -17.53 -26.50
C SER A 107 3.61 -16.53 -25.91
N SER A 108 3.18 -15.75 -24.93
CA SER A 108 4.04 -14.78 -24.24
C SER A 108 3.99 -14.94 -22.73
N THR A 109 5.10 -15.39 -22.16
CA THR A 109 5.30 -15.48 -20.71
C THR A 109 5.18 -14.12 -20.03
N LYS A 110 5.60 -13.03 -20.70
CA LYS A 110 5.50 -11.68 -20.14
C LYS A 110 4.06 -11.21 -20.02
N ILE A 111 3.25 -11.45 -21.07
CA ILE A 111 1.80 -11.15 -21.03
C ILE A 111 1.14 -11.99 -19.94
N MET A 112 1.53 -13.26 -19.82
CA MET A 112 1.02 -14.18 -18.79
C MET A 112 1.29 -13.67 -17.37
N GLN A 113 2.50 -13.18 -17.10
CA GLN A 113 2.89 -12.61 -15.81
C GLN A 113 2.12 -11.33 -15.48
N ASP A 114 2.03 -10.41 -16.45
CA ASP A 114 1.29 -9.15 -16.28
C ASP A 114 -0.20 -9.42 -16.02
N VAL A 115 -0.82 -10.31 -16.80
CA VAL A 115 -2.23 -10.68 -16.64
C VAL A 115 -2.48 -11.38 -15.29
N SER A 116 -1.61 -12.30 -14.86
CA SER A 116 -1.75 -12.96 -13.55
C SER A 116 -1.65 -11.96 -12.40
N SER A 117 -0.70 -11.02 -12.48
CA SER A 117 -0.55 -9.94 -11.48
C SER A 117 -1.79 -9.05 -11.44
N LEU A 118 -2.38 -8.75 -12.59
CA LEU A 118 -3.58 -7.91 -12.69
C LEU A 118 -4.85 -8.60 -12.19
N ILE A 119 -4.97 -9.93 -12.34
CA ILE A 119 -6.15 -10.69 -11.86
C ILE A 119 -6.24 -10.70 -10.33
N ARG A 120 -5.09 -10.65 -9.66
CA ARG A 120 -4.98 -10.61 -8.19
C ARG A 120 -5.52 -9.32 -7.59
N LEU A 121 -5.71 -8.28 -8.39
CA LEU A 121 -6.23 -6.99 -7.94
C LEU A 121 -7.76 -7.01 -7.94
N PRO A 122 -8.42 -6.83 -6.78
CA PRO A 122 -9.88 -6.97 -6.67
C PRO A 122 -10.67 -6.15 -7.69
N GLN A 123 -10.23 -4.91 -7.96
CA GLN A 123 -10.87 -3.98 -8.88
C GLN A 123 -10.68 -4.31 -10.37
N LEU A 124 -9.70 -5.14 -10.73
CA LEU A 124 -9.45 -5.56 -12.12
C LEU A 124 -9.74 -7.05 -12.37
N SER A 125 -9.98 -7.80 -11.29
CA SER A 125 -10.01 -9.26 -11.27
C SER A 125 -10.94 -9.87 -12.32
N GLU A 126 -12.19 -9.41 -12.38
CA GLU A 126 -13.18 -9.89 -13.35
C GLU A 126 -12.78 -9.56 -14.79
N THR A 127 -12.45 -8.30 -15.07
CA THR A 127 -12.06 -7.86 -16.42
C THR A 127 -10.83 -8.60 -16.93
N MET A 128 -9.85 -8.86 -16.06
CA MET A 128 -8.59 -9.49 -16.43
C MET A 128 -8.72 -11.01 -16.55
N ARG A 129 -9.62 -11.66 -15.80
CA ARG A 129 -9.99 -13.07 -16.04
C ARG A 129 -10.66 -13.24 -17.40
N ASN A 130 -11.57 -12.33 -17.76
CA ASN A 130 -12.21 -12.35 -19.08
C ASN A 130 -11.19 -12.12 -20.20
N LEU A 131 -10.28 -11.16 -20.04
CA LEU A 131 -9.22 -10.90 -21.00
C LEU A 131 -8.26 -12.10 -21.12
N SER A 132 -7.88 -12.72 -20.00
CA SER A 132 -7.07 -13.94 -19.94
C SER A 132 -7.69 -15.04 -20.80
N MET A 133 -8.97 -15.35 -20.61
CA MET A 133 -9.67 -16.36 -21.41
C MET A 133 -9.68 -16.04 -22.91
N GLU A 134 -9.82 -14.77 -23.29
CA GLU A 134 -9.75 -14.35 -24.70
C GLU A 134 -8.34 -14.51 -25.27
N LEU A 135 -7.30 -14.16 -24.51
CA LEU A 135 -5.91 -14.29 -24.93
C LEU A 135 -5.47 -15.76 -25.03
N THR A 136 -5.94 -16.64 -24.14
CA THR A 136 -5.73 -18.09 -24.24
C THR A 136 -6.40 -18.66 -25.49
N LYS A 137 -7.66 -18.28 -25.77
CA LYS A 137 -8.37 -18.69 -27.01
C LYS A 137 -7.66 -18.21 -28.29
N ALA A 138 -6.99 -17.07 -28.24
CA ALA A 138 -6.22 -16.53 -29.35
C ALA A 138 -4.81 -17.16 -29.49
N GLY A 139 -4.39 -18.02 -28.55
CA GLY A 139 -3.07 -18.64 -28.52
C GLY A 139 -1.94 -17.69 -28.06
N VAL A 140 -2.28 -16.54 -27.48
CA VAL A 140 -1.31 -15.57 -26.92
C VAL A 140 -0.89 -15.96 -25.50
N LEU A 141 -1.79 -16.61 -24.77
CA LEU A 141 -1.52 -17.21 -23.47
C LEU A 141 -1.64 -18.72 -23.58
N GLU A 142 -0.78 -19.41 -22.83
CA GLU A 142 -1.00 -20.81 -22.50
C GLU A 142 -2.24 -20.96 -21.60
N GLU A 143 -2.74 -22.18 -21.48
CA GLU A 143 -3.81 -22.48 -20.53
C GLU A 143 -3.35 -22.12 -19.12
N MET A 144 -3.93 -21.05 -18.57
CA MET A 144 -3.60 -20.58 -17.24
C MET A 144 -4.16 -21.56 -16.21
N ARG A 145 -3.29 -22.06 -15.33
CA ARG A 145 -3.70 -22.92 -14.21
C ARG A 145 -4.47 -22.10 -13.18
N ASP A 146 -5.40 -22.73 -12.47
CA ASP A 146 -6.24 -22.07 -11.46
C ASP A 146 -5.43 -21.34 -10.38
N GLU A 147 -4.24 -21.85 -10.05
CA GLU A 147 -3.29 -21.24 -9.11
C GLU A 147 -2.89 -19.80 -9.47
N MET A 148 -2.95 -19.43 -10.76
CA MET A 148 -2.62 -18.08 -11.21
C MET A 148 -3.69 -17.04 -10.85
N PHE A 149 -4.89 -17.49 -10.48
CA PHE A 149 -6.06 -16.64 -10.20
C PHE A 149 -6.34 -16.45 -8.70
N LEU A 150 -5.54 -17.07 -7.83
CA LEU A 150 -5.64 -16.88 -6.39
C LEU A 150 -5.42 -15.40 -6.04
N PRO A 151 -6.31 -14.77 -5.27
CA PRO A 151 -6.10 -13.41 -4.76
C PRO A 151 -4.78 -13.31 -4.00
N VAL A 152 -4.11 -12.16 -4.11
CA VAL A 152 -3.03 -11.82 -3.17
C VAL A 152 -3.70 -11.50 -1.85
N GLU A 153 -3.27 -12.17 -0.77
CA GLU A 153 -3.56 -11.75 0.60
C GLU A 153 -3.20 -10.26 0.69
N ASP A 154 -4.12 -9.45 1.22
CA ASP A 154 -3.98 -8.00 1.14
C ASP A 154 -2.62 -7.58 1.71
N ASP A 155 -1.78 -6.84 0.95
CA ASP A 155 -0.51 -6.34 1.50
C ASP A 155 -0.74 -5.53 2.80
N GLU A 156 -1.97 -5.08 3.06
CA GLU A 156 -2.37 -4.43 4.31
C GLU A 156 -2.32 -5.38 5.54
N GLU A 157 -2.54 -6.69 5.35
CA GLU A 157 -2.39 -7.71 6.42
C GLU A 157 -0.97 -8.24 6.54
N LEU A 158 -0.17 -8.17 5.46
CA LEU A 158 1.21 -8.66 5.44
C LEU A 158 2.24 -7.64 5.95
N MET A 159 1.84 -6.38 6.11
CA MET A 159 2.72 -5.32 6.60
C MET A 159 2.99 -5.49 8.09
N ASP A 160 4.27 -5.50 8.48
CA ASP A 160 4.65 -5.54 9.88
C ASP A 160 4.11 -4.30 10.60
N LEU A 161 3.58 -4.48 11.81
CA LEU A 161 3.08 -3.39 12.65
C LEU A 161 4.12 -2.27 12.83
N ALA A 162 5.41 -2.64 12.83
CA ALA A 162 6.52 -1.70 12.89
C ALA A 162 6.56 -0.76 11.68
N ASP A 163 6.39 -1.30 10.45
CA ASP A 163 6.40 -0.50 9.23
C ASP A 163 5.19 0.46 9.21
N GLU A 164 4.03 0.03 9.69
CA GLU A 164 2.86 0.92 9.78
C GLU A 164 3.13 2.09 10.74
N ASP A 165 3.72 1.82 11.90
CA ASP A 165 4.04 2.85 12.89
C ASP A 165 5.13 3.82 12.40
N GLU A 166 6.11 3.34 11.62
CA GLU A 166 7.11 4.19 10.95
C GLU A 166 6.46 5.13 9.92
N GLU A 167 5.59 4.63 9.04
CA GLU A 167 4.86 5.46 8.07
C GLU A 167 4.01 6.53 8.77
N VAL A 168 3.37 6.16 9.89
CA VAL A 168 2.57 7.09 10.71
C VAL A 168 3.45 8.18 11.31
N GLN A 169 4.61 7.84 11.87
CA GLN A 169 5.56 8.80 12.42
C GLN A 169 6.11 9.74 11.33
N GLU A 170 6.43 9.22 10.14
CA GLU A 170 6.85 10.03 8.99
C GLU A 170 5.77 11.05 8.60
N ILE A 171 4.50 10.63 8.57
CA ILE A 171 3.38 11.54 8.27
C ILE A 171 3.27 12.62 9.35
N LEU A 172 3.33 12.26 10.63
CA LEU A 172 3.22 13.22 11.73
C LEU A 172 4.38 14.24 11.73
N THR A 173 5.61 13.79 11.46
CA THR A 173 6.78 14.68 11.36
C THR A 173 6.66 15.62 10.16
N LYS A 174 6.23 15.12 8.99
CA LYS A 174 5.99 15.92 7.78
C LYS A 174 4.97 17.04 7.96
N TYR A 175 3.93 16.81 8.78
CA TYR A 175 2.90 17.81 9.10
C TYR A 175 3.23 18.64 10.35
N ASN A 176 4.48 18.58 10.83
CA ASN A 176 5.02 19.41 11.90
C ASN A 176 4.27 19.28 13.24
N VAL A 177 3.70 18.10 13.47
CA VAL A 177 2.91 17.72 14.66
C VAL A 177 3.78 17.49 15.88
N ILE A 178 5.04 17.14 15.64
CA ILE A 178 6.08 16.96 16.65
C ILE A 178 7.19 17.90 16.21
N PRO A 179 7.65 18.86 17.02
CA PRO A 179 8.89 19.54 16.69
C PRO A 179 9.96 18.46 16.64
N ALA A 180 10.57 18.27 15.47
CA ALA A 180 11.88 17.64 15.39
C ALA A 180 12.73 18.23 16.52
N PRO A 181 13.53 17.44 17.26
CA PRO A 181 14.36 17.96 18.33
C PRO A 181 15.36 18.94 17.71
N SER A 182 14.97 20.21 17.63
CA SER A 182 15.84 21.26 17.14
C SER A 182 16.88 21.44 18.23
N GLU A 183 18.15 21.29 17.88
CA GLU A 183 19.32 21.54 18.72
C GLU A 183 19.25 22.91 19.44
N LYS A 184 18.40 23.84 18.97
CA LYS A 184 18.17 25.15 19.59
C LYS A 184 17.25 25.15 20.82
N ALA A 185 16.57 24.05 21.13
CA ALA A 185 15.83 23.88 22.38
C ALA A 185 16.71 23.36 23.52
N ALA A 186 17.88 22.78 23.21
CA ALA A 186 18.88 22.40 24.21
C ALA A 186 19.44 23.66 24.91
N ASP A 187 19.65 24.76 24.20
CA ASP A 187 20.14 26.02 24.81
C ASP A 187 19.10 26.68 25.74
N ALA A 188 17.80 26.55 25.45
CA ALA A 188 16.74 27.08 26.30
C ALA A 188 16.47 26.21 27.55
N ALA A 189 16.68 24.89 27.45
CA ALA A 189 16.66 23.98 28.60
C ALA A 189 17.89 24.18 29.50
N THR A 190 19.05 24.52 28.92
CA THR A 190 20.29 24.75 29.66
C THR A 190 20.22 25.99 30.55
N HIS A 191 19.56 27.07 30.10
CA HIS A 191 19.33 28.26 30.94
C HIS A 191 18.23 28.08 32.01
N ARG A 192 17.23 27.22 31.76
CA ARG A 192 16.17 26.92 32.73
C ARG A 192 16.60 25.91 33.80
N GLU A 193 17.52 25.01 33.47
CA GLU A 193 18.17 24.13 34.45
C GLU A 193 19.24 24.86 35.29
N GLN A 194 19.94 25.84 34.74
CA GLN A 194 20.92 26.64 35.50
C GLN A 194 20.27 27.55 36.56
N SER A 195 19.02 27.97 36.35
CA SER A 195 18.27 28.81 37.29
C SER A 195 17.51 28.01 38.37
N LEU A 196 17.32 26.71 38.18
CA LEU A 196 16.74 25.81 39.20
C LEU A 196 17.81 25.10 40.06
N LYS A 197 19.07 25.03 39.59
CA LYS A 197 20.19 24.41 40.32
C LYS A 197 20.87 25.34 41.34
N GLN A 198 20.43 26.59 41.47
CA GLN A 198 21.03 27.59 42.37
C GLN A 198 20.26 27.79 43.69
N ALA A 199 19.20 27.01 43.94
CA ALA A 199 18.27 27.24 45.05
C ALA A 199 18.27 26.19 46.19
N LEU A 200 19.13 25.16 46.19
CA LEU A 200 19.12 24.13 47.23
C LEU A 200 20.54 23.68 47.62
N PRO A 201 21.00 23.97 48.86
CA PRO A 201 22.27 23.49 49.36
C PRO A 201 22.15 22.07 49.92
N SER A 202 23.21 21.29 49.66
CA SER A 202 23.76 20.20 50.48
C SER A 202 22.83 19.08 50.95
N LEU A 203 22.99 17.91 50.35
CA LEU A 203 23.15 16.63 51.07
C LEU A 203 23.94 15.68 50.16
N SER A 204 25.22 15.53 50.47
CA SER A 204 26.12 14.61 49.78
C SER A 204 26.13 13.25 50.46
N ASN A 205 26.55 12.27 49.66
CA ASN A 205 27.08 10.95 50.02
C ASN A 205 26.07 9.85 50.35
N GLY A 206 26.06 8.84 49.47
CA GLY A 206 25.95 7.46 49.93
C GLY A 206 25.32 6.51 48.92
N ILE A 207 26.17 5.76 48.21
CA ILE A 207 25.99 4.31 47.94
C ILE A 207 24.86 4.00 46.93
N ALA A 208 25.17 3.85 45.64
CA ALA A 208 25.65 2.61 45.01
C ALA A 208 24.69 1.40 45.16
N LYS A 209 24.10 1.02 44.02
CA LYS A 209 23.61 -0.32 43.66
C LYS A 209 22.67 -1.01 44.66
N ASP A 210 21.37 -0.90 44.41
CA ASP A 210 20.47 -2.04 44.59
C ASP A 210 19.18 -1.80 43.79
N SER A 211 18.95 -2.61 42.76
CA SER A 211 17.63 -2.77 42.15
C SER A 211 17.60 -4.23 41.76
N THR A 212 17.25 -4.98 42.80
CA THR A 212 17.05 -6.41 42.89
C THR A 212 16.17 -6.93 41.77
N GLU A 213 16.63 -8.03 41.23
CA GLU A 213 15.87 -9.01 40.47
C GLU A 213 14.49 -9.19 41.09
N ILE A 214 13.45 -9.08 40.26
CA ILE A 214 12.12 -9.50 40.65
C ILE A 214 12.17 -11.02 40.66
N ASP A 215 12.23 -11.59 41.86
CA ASP A 215 12.23 -13.03 42.08
C ASP A 215 10.98 -13.65 41.44
N GLU A 216 11.17 -14.78 40.74
CA GLU A 216 10.15 -15.52 40.00
C GLU A 216 8.97 -15.96 40.91
N GLU A 217 9.23 -16.10 42.22
CA GLU A 217 8.20 -16.37 43.24
C GLU A 217 7.23 -15.20 43.45
N GLN A 218 7.69 -13.95 43.31
CA GLN A 218 6.81 -12.77 43.46
C GLN A 218 5.85 -12.61 42.27
N LEU A 219 6.20 -13.12 41.09
CA LEU A 219 5.33 -13.13 39.91
C LEU A 219 4.22 -14.19 40.02
N LEU A 220 4.51 -15.34 40.64
CA LEU A 220 3.52 -16.40 40.89
C LEU A 220 2.45 -15.94 41.89
N ASP A 221 2.87 -15.26 42.95
CA ASP A 221 1.97 -14.76 44.00
C ASP A 221 0.99 -13.67 43.50
N ILE A 222 1.39 -12.91 42.47
CA ILE A 222 0.51 -11.95 41.76
C ILE A 222 -0.49 -12.67 40.87
N ARG A 223 -0.10 -13.80 40.26
CA ARG A 223 -0.99 -14.59 39.38
C ARG A 223 -2.09 -15.28 40.16
N ASP A 224 -1.76 -15.89 41.30
CA ASP A 224 -2.75 -16.56 42.16
C ASP A 224 -3.77 -15.57 42.74
N LYS A 225 -3.32 -14.36 43.10
CA LYS A 225 -4.21 -13.27 43.55
C LYS A 225 -5.15 -12.77 42.44
N LEU A 226 -4.75 -12.87 41.18
CA LEU A 226 -5.55 -12.44 40.03
C LEU A 226 -6.59 -13.50 39.61
N ASP A 227 -6.24 -14.78 39.74
CA ASP A 227 -7.18 -15.89 39.50
C ASP A 227 -8.24 -16.01 40.61
N ALA A 228 -7.90 -15.68 41.87
CA ALA A 228 -8.86 -15.63 42.98
C ALA A 228 -9.93 -14.51 42.85
N LEU A 229 -9.69 -13.50 41.99
CA LEU A 229 -10.67 -12.45 41.69
C LEU A 229 -11.52 -12.76 40.44
N LYS A 230 -11.24 -13.87 39.74
CA LYS A 230 -11.97 -14.31 38.54
C LYS A 230 -12.83 -15.57 38.75
N SER A 231 -12.87 -16.16 39.95
CA SER A 231 -13.84 -17.21 40.34
C SER A 231 -14.93 -16.65 41.24
#